data_AF-A0A2E2TQR8-F1
#
_entry.id   AF-A0A2E2TQR8-F1
#
_cell.length_a   1.000
_cell.length_b   1.000
_cell.length_c   1.000
_cell.angle_alpha   90.00
_cell.angle_beta   90.00
_cell.angle_gamma   90.00
#
_symmetry.space_group_name_H-M   'P 1'
#
loop_
_entity.id
_entity.type
_entity.pdbx_description
1 polymer ?
#
loop_
_entity_poly.entity_id
_entity_poly.type
_entity_poly.pdbx_seq_one_letter_code
_entity_poly.pdbx_strand_id
1 'polypeptide(L)'
;MVNKKLIILFFCLLTQGVWAQIFETHLMSISGSLPEGITSDRVCIVIHQMPEVEDQTLAQKLHINLKTMGIDAIQYLYYDQLYGGQDVYRKTLAALQKRHIRVLMFLEISTQGFALTIGTLNAAKWVDFRAKAWQAKGQTMNEVLIQLANKMKTLDLPYSNYLIPDSPEFSTQIRLFSGTHFPRYPTQLKRFPLAVSLFPSLTVDGAFLNDQQRAYLFQYNERIALKNARIQEIFSDYPYKVEFLKDQSDAGFYKNRYQYVLRYAYMPGEELRTALGYKLDPSQTQYISTVPVDGNRTLKTLDKQKKVYKFYIQKTANGDLYAGRYYDADKTWEDALYNFKTLMMAQFKK
;
A
#
# COMPACT_ATOMS: atom_id res chain seq x y z
N MET A 1 -10.19 13.64 47.38
CA MET A 1 -9.95 14.37 46.11
C MET A 1 -8.85 13.63 45.35
N VAL A 2 -9.24 12.77 44.42
CA VAL A 2 -8.33 11.91 43.66
C VAL A 2 -7.84 12.69 42.42
N ASN A 3 -6.52 12.70 42.25
CA ASN A 3 -5.81 13.57 41.33
C ASN A 3 -6.01 13.10 39.87
N LYS A 4 -6.82 13.83 39.10
CA LYS A 4 -7.20 13.54 37.70
C LYS A 4 -6.05 13.56 36.68
N LYS A 5 -4.80 13.79 37.11
CA LYS A 5 -3.62 13.87 36.22
C LYS A 5 -2.85 12.55 36.05
N LEU A 6 -3.22 11.48 36.76
CA LEU A 6 -2.48 10.21 36.72
C LEU A 6 -3.11 9.11 35.82
N ILE A 7 -4.26 9.38 35.19
CA ILE A 7 -4.98 8.38 34.37
C ILE A 7 -4.64 8.48 32.87
N ILE A 8 -3.94 9.54 32.43
CA ILE A 8 -3.61 9.73 31.01
C ILE A 8 -2.31 9.02 30.60
N LEU A 9 -1.52 8.51 31.55
CA LEU A 9 -0.23 7.86 31.25
C LEU A 9 -0.29 6.33 31.10
N PHE A 10 -1.45 5.70 31.28
CA PHE A 10 -1.55 4.23 31.40
C PHE A 10 -2.31 3.52 30.26
N PHE A 11 -2.62 4.22 29.15
CA PHE A 11 -3.34 3.62 28.01
C PHE A 11 -2.59 3.61 26.67
N CYS A 12 -1.29 3.97 26.65
CA CYS A 12 -0.46 3.93 25.43
C CYS A 12 0.51 2.73 25.35
N LEU A 13 0.37 1.73 26.24
CA LEU A 13 1.24 0.54 26.29
C LEU A 13 0.50 -0.77 25.98
N LEU A 14 -0.50 -0.71 25.10
CA LEU A 14 -1.05 -1.91 24.46
C LEU A 14 -0.76 -1.85 22.96
N THR A 15 0.31 -2.58 22.60
CA THR A 15 0.61 -3.14 21.28
C THR A 15 0.76 -2.14 20.12
N GLN A 16 1.87 -1.38 20.14
CA GLN A 16 2.51 -1.01 18.87
C GLN A 16 3.26 -2.23 18.33
N GLY A 17 2.54 -3.06 17.62
CA GLY A 17 3.07 -4.19 16.90
C GLY A 17 2.14 -4.54 15.74
N VAL A 18 2.66 -4.38 14.53
CA VAL A 18 2.28 -5.14 13.33
C VAL A 18 1.03 -4.66 12.57
N TRP A 19 1.28 -3.88 11.51
CA TRP A 19 0.69 -4.01 10.17
C TRP A 19 -0.77 -4.46 10.06
N ALA A 20 -1.73 -3.58 10.37
CA ALA A 20 -3.12 -3.78 9.93
C ALA A 20 -3.34 -3.21 8.51
N GLN A 21 -2.63 -3.76 7.52
CA GLN A 21 -3.07 -3.72 6.13
C GLN A 21 -4.00 -4.94 5.90
N ILE A 22 -5.00 -4.82 5.03
CA ILE A 22 -5.97 -5.91 4.81
C ILE A 22 -5.42 -6.95 3.86
N PHE A 23 -5.20 -8.16 4.33
CA PHE A 23 -5.10 -9.28 3.41
C PHE A 23 -6.47 -9.50 2.75
N GLU A 24 -6.64 -8.91 1.56
CA GLU A 24 -7.83 -9.05 0.72
C GLU A 24 -8.14 -10.53 0.45
N THR A 25 -7.11 -11.39 0.52
CA THR A 25 -7.20 -12.86 0.44
C THR A 25 -8.10 -13.48 1.52
N HIS A 26 -8.18 -12.90 2.73
CA HIS A 26 -9.06 -13.42 3.79
C HIS A 26 -10.54 -13.20 3.47
N LEU A 27 -10.86 -12.22 2.63
CA LEU A 27 -12.22 -11.92 2.19
C LEU A 27 -12.61 -12.66 0.90
N MET A 28 -11.69 -13.40 0.28
CA MET A 28 -11.99 -14.20 -0.91
C MET A 28 -12.85 -15.42 -0.56
N SER A 29 -13.69 -15.83 -1.51
CA SER A 29 -14.32 -17.15 -1.47
C SER A 29 -13.33 -18.21 -1.94
N ILE A 30 -12.99 -19.18 -1.08
CA ILE A 30 -12.06 -20.26 -1.43
C ILE A 30 -12.82 -21.43 -2.06
N SER A 31 -12.23 -22.00 -3.11
CA SER A 31 -12.72 -23.18 -3.80
C SER A 31 -11.61 -24.19 -4.05
N GLY A 32 -12.01 -25.41 -4.45
CA GLY A 32 -11.07 -26.46 -4.83
C GLY A 32 -10.49 -26.32 -6.25
N SER A 33 -10.96 -25.39 -7.08
CA SER A 33 -10.47 -25.22 -8.47
C SER A 33 -9.51 -24.04 -8.58
N LEU A 34 -8.46 -24.20 -9.40
CA LEU A 34 -7.58 -23.09 -9.76
C LEU A 34 -8.32 -22.11 -10.69
N PRO A 35 -7.98 -20.82 -10.68
CA PRO A 35 -8.48 -19.88 -11.66
C PRO A 35 -8.16 -20.29 -13.10
N GLU A 36 -9.10 -20.06 -14.00
CA GLU A 36 -8.86 -20.17 -15.44
C GLU A 36 -7.70 -19.26 -15.85
N GLY A 37 -6.85 -19.75 -16.75
CA GLY A 37 -5.73 -18.98 -17.27
C GLY A 37 -4.42 -19.08 -16.49
N ILE A 38 -4.33 -19.84 -15.39
CA ILE A 38 -3.09 -19.97 -14.60
C ILE A 38 -1.84 -20.41 -15.41
N THR A 39 -2.02 -21.15 -16.50
CA THR A 39 -0.93 -21.59 -17.40
C THR A 39 -0.83 -20.83 -18.74
N SER A 40 -1.84 -20.02 -19.07
CA SER A 40 -1.92 -19.31 -20.36
C SER A 40 -1.86 -17.79 -20.23
N ASP A 41 -2.22 -17.27 -19.06
CA ASP A 41 -2.14 -15.86 -18.74
C ASP A 41 -0.86 -15.51 -18.01
N ARG A 42 -0.56 -14.22 -18.09
CA ARG A 42 0.44 -13.55 -17.28
C ARG A 42 -0.05 -13.45 -15.83
N VAL A 43 0.83 -13.84 -14.91
CA VAL A 43 0.57 -13.86 -13.47
C VAL A 43 1.37 -12.76 -12.77
N CYS A 44 0.71 -12.02 -11.89
CA CYS A 44 1.39 -11.17 -10.93
C CYS A 44 1.45 -11.84 -9.56
N ILE A 45 2.66 -11.87 -9.00
CA ILE A 45 2.95 -12.39 -7.67
C ILE A 45 2.98 -11.23 -6.68
N VAL A 46 2.20 -11.36 -5.62
CA VAL A 46 2.18 -10.43 -4.48
C VAL A 46 2.74 -11.16 -3.26
N ILE A 47 3.90 -10.71 -2.78
CA ILE A 47 4.60 -11.31 -1.64
C ILE A 47 4.30 -10.51 -0.38
N HIS A 48 3.82 -11.18 0.65
CA HIS A 48 3.72 -10.63 2.00
C HIS A 48 4.55 -11.47 2.97
N GLN A 49 5.56 -10.85 3.59
CA GLN A 49 6.44 -11.47 4.57
C GLN A 49 6.39 -10.68 5.87
N MET A 50 6.20 -11.40 6.99
CA MET A 50 6.49 -10.83 8.30
C MET A 50 8.00 -10.57 8.43
N PRO A 51 8.44 -9.45 9.04
CA PRO A 51 9.86 -9.10 9.18
C PRO A 51 10.71 -10.21 9.83
N GLU A 52 10.13 -10.99 10.73
CA GLU A 52 10.80 -12.07 11.46
C GLU A 52 11.20 -13.26 10.56
N VAL A 53 10.59 -13.39 9.38
CA VAL A 53 10.76 -14.50 8.43
C VAL A 53 11.07 -14.00 7.01
N GLU A 54 11.62 -12.79 6.92
CA GLU A 54 12.01 -12.18 5.65
C GLU A 54 13.17 -12.96 5.00
N ASP A 55 12.97 -13.36 3.74
CA ASP A 55 13.96 -14.04 2.90
C ASP A 55 14.10 -13.29 1.58
N GLN A 56 15.23 -12.60 1.39
CA GLN A 56 15.54 -11.83 0.19
C GLN A 56 15.62 -12.69 -1.08
N THR A 57 15.88 -14.00 -0.93
CA THR A 57 15.98 -14.95 -2.04
C THR A 57 14.66 -15.61 -2.41
N LEU A 58 13.58 -15.34 -1.65
CA LEU A 58 12.29 -15.98 -1.81
C LEU A 58 11.74 -15.85 -3.23
N ALA A 59 11.73 -14.64 -3.78
CA ALA A 59 11.17 -14.40 -5.10
C ALA A 59 11.89 -15.22 -6.18
N GLN A 60 13.22 -15.33 -6.09
CA GLN A 60 14.03 -16.15 -6.99
C GLN A 60 13.65 -17.64 -6.88
N LYS A 61 13.59 -18.16 -5.65
CA LYS A 61 13.23 -19.56 -5.40
C LYS A 61 11.82 -19.88 -5.89
N LEU A 62 10.86 -19.00 -5.62
CA LEU A 62 9.48 -19.12 -6.09
C LEU A 62 9.43 -19.11 -7.62
N HIS A 63 10.12 -18.16 -8.26
CA HIS A 63 10.13 -18.01 -9.71
C HIS A 63 10.60 -19.27 -10.44
N ILE A 64 11.71 -19.87 -9.99
CA ILE A 64 12.25 -21.11 -10.55
C ILE A 64 11.20 -22.25 -10.53
N ASN A 65 10.48 -22.37 -9.40
CA ASN A 65 9.44 -23.38 -9.25
C ASN A 65 8.22 -23.10 -10.14
N LEU A 66 7.75 -21.85 -10.18
CA LEU A 66 6.62 -21.45 -11.02
C LEU A 66 6.92 -21.65 -12.52
N LYS A 67 8.12 -21.29 -12.96
CA LYS A 67 8.59 -21.54 -14.33
C LYS A 67 8.57 -23.02 -14.68
N THR A 68 9.05 -23.87 -13.77
CA THR A 68 9.02 -25.33 -13.95
C THR A 68 7.58 -25.86 -14.09
N MET A 69 6.61 -25.20 -13.45
CA MET A 69 5.18 -25.50 -13.57
C MET A 69 4.48 -24.82 -14.77
N GLY A 70 5.21 -24.06 -15.59
CA GLY A 70 4.65 -23.39 -16.77
C GLY A 70 3.86 -22.12 -16.46
N ILE A 71 4.01 -21.58 -15.26
CA ILE A 71 3.30 -20.39 -14.82
C ILE A 71 4.13 -19.16 -15.23
N ASP A 72 3.54 -18.31 -16.07
CA ASP A 72 4.18 -17.09 -16.59
C ASP A 72 4.12 -15.95 -15.56
N ALA A 73 4.97 -16.04 -14.53
CA ALA A 73 5.08 -15.06 -13.46
C ALA A 73 5.91 -13.84 -13.90
N ILE A 74 5.25 -12.87 -14.53
CA ILE A 74 5.90 -11.71 -15.16
C ILE A 74 6.12 -10.50 -14.24
N GLN A 75 5.53 -10.50 -13.05
CA GLN A 75 5.59 -9.33 -12.16
C GLN A 75 5.53 -9.73 -10.70
N TYR A 76 6.50 -9.26 -9.93
CA TYR A 76 6.57 -9.40 -8.48
C TYR A 76 6.34 -8.05 -7.82
N LEU A 77 5.52 -8.05 -6.77
CA LEU A 77 5.20 -6.89 -5.95
C LEU A 77 5.28 -7.30 -4.48
N TYR A 78 5.82 -6.42 -3.63
CA TYR A 78 5.61 -6.58 -2.20
C TYR A 78 4.25 -6.02 -1.82
N TYR A 79 3.54 -6.76 -0.98
CA TYR A 79 2.22 -6.42 -0.50
C TYR A 79 2.19 -5.00 0.12
N ASP A 80 3.20 -4.66 0.92
CA ASP A 80 3.26 -3.33 1.55
C ASP A 80 3.52 -2.20 0.54
N GLN A 81 4.19 -2.47 -0.58
CA GLN A 81 4.37 -1.50 -1.67
C GLN A 81 3.04 -1.27 -2.39
N LEU A 82 2.28 -2.35 -2.64
CA LEU A 82 0.96 -2.24 -3.26
C LEU A 82 0.01 -1.36 -2.44
N TYR A 83 -0.05 -1.59 -1.13
CA TYR A 83 -0.90 -0.83 -0.21
C TYR A 83 -0.19 0.41 0.36
N GLY A 84 0.86 0.88 -0.32
CA GLY A 84 1.62 2.06 0.04
C GLY A 84 0.82 3.36 0.00
N GLY A 85 -0.35 3.36 -0.63
CA GLY A 85 -1.25 4.51 -0.72
C GLY A 85 -2.22 4.32 -1.87
N GLN A 86 -3.36 5.03 -1.86
CA GLN A 86 -4.39 4.82 -2.88
C GLN A 86 -3.93 5.16 -4.30
N ASP A 87 -2.99 6.09 -4.43
CA ASP A 87 -2.39 6.41 -5.71
C ASP A 87 -1.44 5.33 -6.20
N VAL A 88 -0.65 4.76 -5.27
CA VAL A 88 0.21 3.61 -5.57
C VAL A 88 -0.68 2.46 -6.04
N TYR A 89 -1.71 2.12 -5.26
CA TYR A 89 -2.69 1.07 -5.56
C TYR A 89 -3.32 1.22 -6.95
N ARG A 90 -3.87 2.41 -7.28
CA ARG A 90 -4.49 2.68 -8.58
C ARG A 90 -3.52 2.61 -9.75
N LYS A 91 -2.33 3.20 -9.61
CA LYS A 91 -1.34 3.26 -10.69
C LYS A 91 -0.75 1.89 -10.96
N THR A 92 -0.49 1.11 -9.92
CA THR A 92 -0.06 -0.28 -10.06
C THR A 92 -1.16 -1.11 -10.73
N LEU A 93 -2.43 -0.95 -10.31
CA LEU A 93 -3.55 -1.66 -10.94
C LEU A 93 -3.65 -1.36 -12.43
N ALA A 94 -3.59 -0.08 -12.81
CA ALA A 94 -3.61 0.35 -14.20
C ALA A 94 -2.41 -0.19 -14.99
N ALA A 95 -1.22 -0.28 -14.38
CA ALA A 95 -0.04 -0.85 -15.00
C ALA A 95 -0.18 -2.35 -15.26
N LEU A 96 -0.75 -3.11 -14.32
CA LEU A 96 -1.00 -4.55 -14.51
C LEU A 96 -2.06 -4.78 -15.59
N GLN A 97 -3.15 -4.00 -15.59
CA GLN A 97 -4.20 -4.08 -16.60
C GLN A 97 -3.66 -3.80 -18.01
N LYS A 98 -2.79 -2.80 -18.16
CA LYS A 98 -2.10 -2.51 -19.44
C LYS A 98 -1.21 -3.66 -19.91
N ARG A 99 -0.70 -4.48 -18.99
CA ARG A 99 0.11 -5.67 -19.29
C ARG A 99 -0.75 -6.94 -19.52
N HIS A 100 -2.08 -6.83 -19.49
CA HIS A 100 -3.04 -7.93 -19.62
C HIS A 100 -2.86 -9.04 -18.57
N ILE A 101 -2.43 -8.67 -17.36
CA ILE A 101 -2.36 -9.61 -16.24
C ILE A 101 -3.77 -9.87 -15.73
N ARG A 102 -4.17 -11.15 -15.66
CA ARG A 102 -5.51 -11.57 -15.21
C ARG A 102 -5.48 -12.38 -13.93
N VAL A 103 -4.36 -13.02 -13.62
CA VAL A 103 -4.20 -13.90 -12.46
C VAL A 103 -3.29 -13.24 -11.42
N LEU A 104 -3.74 -13.27 -10.17
CA LEU A 104 -2.98 -12.82 -9.01
C LEU A 104 -2.63 -14.00 -8.12
N MET A 105 -1.38 -14.07 -7.70
CA MET A 105 -0.89 -15.08 -6.77
C MET A 105 -0.32 -14.39 -5.53
N PHE A 106 -0.99 -14.56 -4.40
CA PHE A 106 -0.60 -14.00 -3.11
C PHE A 106 0.16 -15.06 -2.32
N LEU A 107 1.41 -14.77 -1.97
CA LEU A 107 2.21 -15.60 -1.08
C LEU A 107 2.37 -14.88 0.26
N GLU A 108 1.69 -15.39 1.29
CA GLU A 108 1.71 -14.90 2.66
C GLU A 108 2.64 -15.78 3.51
N ILE A 109 3.56 -15.15 4.25
CA ILE A 109 4.59 -15.82 5.04
C ILE A 109 4.61 -15.22 6.42
N SER A 110 4.40 -16.08 7.40
CA SER A 110 4.34 -15.74 8.81
C SER A 110 5.17 -16.72 9.64
N THR A 111 5.28 -16.46 10.94
CA THR A 111 5.86 -17.43 11.88
C THR A 111 5.08 -18.74 11.97
N GLN A 112 3.84 -18.78 11.48
CA GLN A 112 2.98 -19.97 11.47
C GLN A 112 3.08 -20.79 10.17
N GLY A 113 3.86 -20.32 9.19
CA GLY A 113 4.07 -20.97 7.90
C GLY A 113 3.67 -20.12 6.70
N PHE A 114 3.35 -20.80 5.61
CA PHE A 114 3.09 -20.25 4.27
C PHE A 114 1.63 -20.45 3.88
N ALA A 115 1.04 -19.44 3.25
CA ALA A 115 -0.23 -19.54 2.56
C ALA A 115 -0.10 -18.99 1.13
N LEU A 116 -0.50 -19.78 0.14
CA LEU A 116 -0.56 -19.37 -1.26
C LEU A 116 -2.02 -19.28 -1.67
N THR A 117 -2.45 -18.09 -2.08
CA THR A 117 -3.82 -17.83 -2.56
C THR A 117 -3.75 -17.37 -4.01
N ILE A 118 -4.48 -18.02 -4.91
CA ILE A 118 -4.53 -17.70 -6.34
C ILE A 118 -5.94 -17.25 -6.68
N GLY A 119 -6.08 -16.04 -7.21
CA GLY A 119 -7.36 -15.44 -7.59
C GLY A 119 -7.26 -14.69 -8.92
N THR A 120 -8.37 -14.07 -9.32
CA THR A 120 -8.43 -13.27 -10.55
C THR A 120 -8.47 -11.78 -10.24
N LEU A 121 -7.81 -11.02 -11.11
CA LEU A 121 -7.82 -9.56 -11.10
C LEU A 121 -9.21 -9.06 -11.51
N ASN A 122 -9.79 -8.14 -10.72
CA ASN A 122 -11.02 -7.46 -11.09
C ASN A 122 -10.71 -6.16 -11.87
N ALA A 123 -11.60 -5.72 -12.76
CA ALA A 123 -11.41 -4.47 -13.51
C ALA A 123 -11.38 -3.23 -12.60
N ALA A 124 -12.06 -3.26 -11.45
CA ALA A 124 -12.17 -2.12 -10.53
C ALA A 124 -11.33 -2.27 -9.25
N LYS A 125 -10.94 -3.50 -8.88
CA LYS A 125 -10.24 -3.83 -7.63
C LYS A 125 -9.17 -4.88 -7.91
N TRP A 126 -8.19 -5.01 -7.01
CA TRP A 126 -7.18 -6.05 -7.14
C TRP A 126 -7.79 -7.43 -7.04
N VAL A 127 -8.63 -7.64 -6.03
CA VAL A 127 -9.26 -8.93 -5.79
C VAL A 127 -10.74 -8.87 -6.15
N ASP A 128 -11.19 -9.85 -6.93
CA ASP A 128 -12.60 -10.19 -7.01
C ASP A 128 -12.99 -11.08 -5.82
N PHE A 129 -13.60 -10.50 -4.78
CA PHE A 129 -14.02 -11.25 -3.59
C PHE A 129 -15.10 -12.30 -3.89
N ARG A 130 -15.84 -12.17 -5.00
CA ARG A 130 -16.86 -13.12 -5.41
C ARG A 130 -16.28 -14.24 -6.28
N ALA A 131 -15.18 -13.97 -6.98
CA ALA A 131 -14.48 -15.00 -7.72
C ALA A 131 -13.94 -16.06 -6.76
N LYS A 132 -14.06 -17.31 -7.19
CA LYS A 132 -13.52 -18.45 -6.47
C LYS A 132 -12.00 -18.43 -6.58
N ALA A 133 -11.32 -18.27 -5.45
CA ALA A 133 -9.88 -18.39 -5.34
C ALA A 133 -9.49 -19.83 -4.97
N TRP A 134 -8.26 -20.22 -5.26
CA TRP A 134 -7.67 -21.45 -4.74
C TRP A 134 -6.67 -21.11 -3.64
N GLN A 135 -6.58 -21.93 -2.60
CA GLN A 135 -5.63 -21.73 -1.52
C GLN A 135 -4.96 -23.04 -1.09
N ALA A 136 -3.67 -22.95 -0.79
CA ALA A 136 -2.91 -23.98 -0.09
C ALA A 136 -2.15 -23.37 1.09
N LYS A 137 -2.00 -24.16 2.16
CA LYS A 137 -1.24 -23.80 3.37
C LYS A 137 -0.25 -24.90 3.71
N GLY A 138 0.86 -24.54 4.33
CA GLY A 138 1.91 -25.47 4.74
C GLY A 138 2.93 -24.80 5.66
N GLN A 139 3.78 -25.60 6.28
CA GLN A 139 4.88 -25.10 7.13
C GLN A 139 6.06 -24.60 6.29
N THR A 140 6.20 -25.12 5.08
CA THR A 140 7.26 -24.73 4.14
C THR A 140 6.69 -24.27 2.80
N MET A 141 7.44 -23.43 2.09
CA MET A 141 7.11 -23.07 0.70
C MET A 141 6.99 -24.30 -0.20
N ASN A 142 7.84 -25.31 0.02
CA ASN A 142 7.84 -26.53 -0.78
C ASN A 142 6.55 -27.33 -0.64
N GLU A 143 6.00 -27.46 0.57
CA GLU A 143 4.70 -28.12 0.80
C GLU A 143 3.57 -27.45 0.00
N VAL A 144 3.55 -26.12 0.01
CA VAL A 144 2.53 -25.33 -0.69
C VAL A 144 2.69 -25.44 -2.20
N LEU A 145 3.92 -25.43 -2.70
CA LEU A 145 4.23 -25.60 -4.12
C LEU A 145 3.95 -27.04 -4.62
N ILE A 146 4.16 -28.06 -3.80
CA ILE A 146 3.76 -29.44 -4.12
C ILE A 146 2.25 -29.55 -4.26
N GLN A 147 1.49 -28.91 -3.37
CA GLN A 147 0.03 -28.87 -3.47
C GLN A 147 -0.42 -28.19 -4.76
N LEU A 148 0.20 -27.07 -5.13
CA LEU A 148 -0.07 -26.39 -6.40
C LEU A 148 0.26 -27.30 -7.59
N ALA A 149 1.45 -27.89 -7.63
CA ALA A 149 1.88 -28.77 -8.71
C ALA A 149 0.95 -29.97 -8.89
N ASN A 150 0.54 -30.60 -7.79
CA ASN A 150 -0.42 -31.71 -7.83
C ASN A 150 -1.78 -31.24 -8.36
N LYS A 151 -2.24 -30.05 -7.98
CA LYS A 151 -3.48 -29.50 -8.51
C LYS A 151 -3.38 -29.19 -10.01
N MET A 152 -2.26 -28.64 -10.46
CA MET A 152 -2.00 -28.35 -11.88
C MET A 152 -2.05 -29.63 -12.75
N LYS A 153 -1.49 -30.75 -12.26
CA LYS A 153 -1.56 -32.05 -12.95
C LYS A 153 -2.98 -32.55 -13.20
N THR A 154 -3.95 -32.17 -12.34
CA THR A 154 -5.35 -32.59 -12.49
C THR A 154 -6.12 -31.84 -13.58
N LEU A 155 -5.57 -30.74 -14.12
CA LEU A 155 -6.31 -29.85 -15.02
C LEU A 155 -6.11 -30.13 -16.51
N ASP A 156 -5.24 -31.07 -16.89
CA ASP A 156 -4.88 -31.39 -18.29
C ASP A 156 -4.71 -30.14 -19.17
N LEU A 157 -4.01 -29.13 -18.64
CA LEU A 157 -3.88 -27.84 -19.30
C LEU A 157 -2.73 -27.89 -20.32
N PRO A 158 -2.96 -27.48 -21.58
CA PRO A 158 -1.88 -27.34 -22.54
C PRO A 158 -0.92 -26.24 -22.06
N TYR A 159 0.37 -26.58 -22.01
CA TYR A 159 1.42 -25.57 -21.88
C TYR A 159 1.32 -24.62 -23.07
N SER A 160 1.08 -23.35 -22.80
CA SER A 160 0.92 -22.34 -23.85
C SER A 160 1.94 -21.20 -23.78
N ASN A 161 2.61 -21.03 -22.63
CA ASN A 161 3.63 -20.00 -22.45
C ASN A 161 5.04 -20.59 -22.50
N TYR A 162 5.73 -20.36 -23.62
CA TYR A 162 7.09 -20.84 -23.88
C TYR A 162 8.19 -19.80 -23.60
N LEU A 163 7.82 -18.55 -23.30
CA LEU A 163 8.74 -17.44 -23.08
C LEU A 163 8.61 -16.86 -21.67
N ILE A 164 8.73 -17.73 -20.66
CA ILE A 164 8.75 -17.31 -19.26
C ILE A 164 10.14 -16.74 -18.95
N PRO A 165 10.24 -15.54 -18.33
CA PRO A 165 11.50 -14.96 -17.90
C PRO A 165 12.34 -15.92 -17.03
N ASP A 166 13.66 -15.69 -16.97
CA ASP A 166 14.57 -16.49 -16.13
C ASP A 166 14.66 -15.98 -14.68
N SER A 167 14.24 -14.74 -14.45
CA SER A 167 14.32 -14.06 -13.16
C SER A 167 13.05 -13.27 -12.85
N PRO A 168 12.72 -13.11 -11.55
CA PRO A 168 11.57 -12.32 -11.14
C PRO A 168 11.75 -10.84 -11.52
N GLU A 169 10.79 -10.29 -12.28
CA GLU A 169 10.72 -8.85 -12.54
C GLU A 169 10.00 -8.14 -11.39
N PHE A 170 10.73 -7.28 -10.65
CA PHE A 170 10.12 -6.39 -9.66
C PHE A 170 9.72 -5.06 -10.30
N SER A 171 8.61 -4.47 -9.83
CA SER A 171 8.16 -3.17 -10.34
C SER A 171 9.05 -2.10 -9.72
N THR A 172 9.95 -1.52 -10.51
CA THR A 172 11.00 -0.67 -9.93
C THR A 172 10.60 0.79 -9.78
N GLN A 173 9.59 1.33 -10.48
CA GLN A 173 9.35 2.78 -10.50
C GLN A 173 7.89 3.17 -10.78
N ILE A 174 7.06 3.26 -9.74
CA ILE A 174 5.73 3.87 -9.85
C ILE A 174 5.86 5.38 -9.70
N ARG A 175 5.70 6.12 -10.80
CA ARG A 175 5.70 7.59 -10.75
C ARG A 175 4.40 8.09 -10.11
N LEU A 176 4.50 8.72 -8.93
CA LEU A 176 3.31 9.15 -8.16
C LEU A 176 2.61 10.38 -8.74
N PHE A 177 3.25 11.12 -9.65
CA PHE A 177 2.70 12.35 -10.22
C PHE A 177 3.00 12.45 -11.72
N SER A 178 2.12 13.09 -12.48
CA SER A 178 2.31 13.30 -13.93
C SER A 178 2.87 14.68 -14.27
N GLY A 179 2.60 15.68 -13.42
CA GLY A 179 3.00 17.07 -13.64
C GLY A 179 4.42 17.38 -13.15
N THR A 180 4.62 18.61 -12.68
CA THR A 180 5.89 19.09 -12.15
C THR A 180 5.99 18.88 -10.64
N HIS A 181 7.18 18.52 -10.16
CA HIS A 181 7.47 18.49 -8.72
C HIS A 181 7.87 19.89 -8.24
N PHE A 182 7.11 20.41 -7.28
CA PHE A 182 7.35 21.67 -6.59
C PHE A 182 7.82 21.41 -5.15
N PRO A 183 9.06 21.78 -4.79
CA PRO A 183 9.59 21.64 -3.43
C PRO A 183 9.09 22.79 -2.52
N ARG A 184 7.76 22.97 -2.48
CA ARG A 184 7.06 24.00 -1.69
C ARG A 184 5.62 23.55 -1.45
N TYR A 185 4.97 24.14 -0.45
CA TYR A 185 3.52 23.99 -0.29
C TYR A 185 2.74 25.01 -1.14
N PRO A 186 1.54 24.67 -1.64
CA PRO A 186 0.75 25.57 -2.48
C PRO A 186 0.10 26.66 -1.63
N THR A 187 0.50 27.92 -1.83
CA THR A 187 -0.03 29.08 -1.09
C THR A 187 -1.49 29.36 -1.39
N GLN A 188 -2.01 28.81 -2.49
CA GLN A 188 -3.42 28.84 -2.86
C GLN A 188 -4.33 28.15 -1.82
N LEU A 189 -3.80 27.27 -0.96
CA LEU A 189 -4.57 26.65 0.13
C LEU A 189 -5.07 27.66 1.17
N LYS A 190 -4.54 28.89 1.19
CA LYS A 190 -5.12 29.98 1.98
C LYS A 190 -6.53 30.39 1.51
N ARG A 191 -6.90 30.04 0.27
CA ARG A 191 -8.15 30.43 -0.40
C ARG A 191 -8.99 29.24 -0.87
N PHE A 192 -8.33 28.18 -1.35
CA PHE A 192 -8.99 26.98 -1.83
C PHE A 192 -8.96 25.87 -0.77
N PRO A 193 -10.02 25.05 -0.66
CA PRO A 193 -10.05 23.95 0.29
C PRO A 193 -8.97 22.92 -0.02
N LEU A 194 -8.32 22.41 1.02
CA LEU A 194 -7.54 21.18 0.95
C LEU A 194 -8.49 19.99 1.08
N ALA A 195 -8.62 19.18 0.04
CA ALA A 195 -9.29 17.89 0.15
C ALA A 195 -8.34 16.88 0.80
N VAL A 196 -8.72 16.31 1.94
CA VAL A 196 -7.97 15.23 2.58
C VAL A 196 -8.61 13.91 2.17
N SER A 197 -7.85 13.11 1.42
CA SER A 197 -8.28 11.77 1.03
C SER A 197 -8.15 10.83 2.24
N LEU A 198 -9.29 10.42 2.80
CA LEU A 198 -9.35 9.53 3.96
C LEU A 198 -8.91 8.10 3.59
N PHE A 199 -8.44 7.35 4.58
CA PHE A 199 -8.18 5.92 4.39
C PHE A 199 -9.50 5.22 4.01
N PRO A 200 -9.51 4.39 2.95
CA PRO A 200 -10.74 3.77 2.49
C PRO A 200 -11.15 2.63 3.41
N SER A 201 -12.45 2.58 3.72
CA SER A 201 -13.09 1.39 4.27
C SER A 201 -13.41 0.41 3.15
N LEU A 202 -13.40 -0.89 3.45
CA LEU A 202 -13.87 -1.88 2.50
C LEU A 202 -15.40 -1.95 2.52
N THR A 203 -15.96 -1.94 1.31
CA THR A 203 -17.37 -2.21 1.05
C THR A 203 -17.47 -3.53 0.30
N VAL A 204 -17.86 -4.57 1.04
CA VAL A 204 -18.15 -5.90 0.52
C VAL A 204 -19.56 -6.27 0.95
N ASP A 205 -20.31 -6.88 0.03
CA ASP A 205 -21.65 -7.36 0.31
C ASP A 205 -21.60 -8.50 1.34
N GLY A 206 -22.14 -8.24 2.53
CA GLY A 206 -22.07 -9.15 3.68
C GLY A 206 -22.82 -10.47 3.47
N ALA A 207 -23.69 -10.57 2.45
CA ALA A 207 -24.41 -11.79 2.12
C ALA A 207 -23.49 -12.94 1.67
N PHE A 208 -22.32 -12.62 1.10
CA PHE A 208 -21.37 -13.62 0.58
C PHE A 208 -20.26 -14.00 1.58
N LEU A 209 -20.20 -13.30 2.72
CA LEU A 209 -19.15 -13.50 3.72
C LEU A 209 -19.62 -14.52 4.77
N ASN A 210 -18.72 -15.37 5.24
CA ASN A 210 -18.98 -16.17 6.45
C ASN A 210 -18.80 -15.31 7.73
N ASP A 211 -19.12 -15.86 8.90
CA ASP A 211 -19.04 -15.13 10.18
C ASP A 211 -17.64 -14.59 10.48
N GLN A 212 -16.60 -15.39 10.21
CA GLN A 212 -15.22 -14.99 10.42
C GLN A 212 -14.82 -13.83 9.51
N GLN A 213 -15.22 -13.88 8.24
CA GLN A 213 -14.98 -12.83 7.26
C GLN A 213 -15.74 -11.54 7.60
N ARG A 214 -16.98 -11.65 8.08
CA ARG A 214 -17.76 -10.51 8.58
C ARG A 214 -17.07 -9.85 9.78
N ALA A 215 -16.65 -10.64 10.76
CA ALA A 215 -15.93 -10.13 11.92
C ALA A 215 -14.61 -9.44 11.53
N TYR A 216 -13.86 -10.04 10.60
CA TYR A 216 -12.63 -9.45 10.07
C TYR A 216 -12.87 -8.11 9.37
N LEU A 217 -13.88 -8.04 8.48
CA LEU A 217 -14.28 -6.82 7.78
C LEU A 217 -14.71 -5.72 8.75
N PHE A 218 -15.50 -6.07 9.76
CA PHE A 218 -15.96 -5.14 10.79
C PHE A 218 -14.78 -4.53 11.55
N GLN A 219 -13.91 -5.37 12.12
CA GLN A 219 -12.73 -4.92 12.87
C GLN A 219 -11.79 -4.06 12.01
N TYR A 220 -11.64 -4.40 10.72
CA TYR A 220 -10.87 -3.57 9.80
C TYR A 220 -11.48 -2.17 9.65
N ASN A 221 -12.78 -2.10 9.34
CA ASN A 221 -13.46 -0.83 9.11
C ASN A 221 -13.51 0.04 10.37
N GLU A 222 -13.60 -0.55 11.56
CA GLU A 222 -13.45 0.19 12.83
C GLU A 222 -12.06 0.82 12.97
N ARG A 223 -10.98 0.07 12.68
CA ARG A 223 -9.62 0.63 12.72
C ARG A 223 -9.44 1.78 11.71
N ILE A 224 -10.05 1.67 10.54
CA ILE A 224 -10.05 2.77 9.56
C ILE A 224 -10.82 3.99 10.06
N ALA A 225 -11.98 3.78 10.71
CA ALA A 225 -12.72 4.87 11.33
C ALA A 225 -11.88 5.60 12.39
N LEU A 226 -11.15 4.87 13.25
CA LEU A 226 -10.23 5.44 14.24
C LEU A 226 -9.10 6.23 13.58
N LYS A 227 -8.46 5.70 12.53
CA LYS A 227 -7.43 6.42 11.76
C LYS A 227 -7.97 7.71 11.16
N ASN A 228 -9.16 7.66 10.55
CA ASN A 228 -9.80 8.80 9.92
C ASN A 228 -10.22 9.86 10.95
N ALA A 229 -10.68 9.47 12.14
CA ALA A 229 -10.93 10.39 13.25
C ALA A 229 -9.63 11.07 13.71
N ARG A 230 -8.54 10.31 13.82
CA ARG A 230 -7.22 10.84 14.18
C ARG A 230 -6.66 11.82 13.14
N ILE A 231 -6.92 11.62 11.84
CA ILE A 231 -6.60 12.62 10.79
C ILE A 231 -7.31 13.95 11.09
N GLN A 232 -8.61 13.91 11.40
CA GLN A 232 -9.38 15.13 11.69
C GLN A 232 -8.84 15.86 12.92
N GLU A 233 -8.48 15.12 13.96
CA GLU A 233 -7.84 15.68 15.15
C GLU A 233 -6.51 16.38 14.83
N ILE A 234 -5.65 15.76 14.02
CA ILE A 234 -4.36 16.35 13.60
C ILE A 234 -4.57 17.68 12.85
N PHE A 235 -5.67 17.82 12.10
CA PHE A 235 -6.02 19.04 11.36
C PHE A 235 -6.89 20.04 12.14
N SER A 236 -7.23 19.78 13.40
CA SER A 236 -8.16 20.61 14.19
C SER A 236 -7.69 22.06 14.39
N ASP A 237 -6.38 22.30 14.38
CA ASP A 237 -5.73 23.62 14.50
C ASP A 237 -5.34 24.24 13.15
N TYR A 238 -5.69 23.61 12.03
CA TYR A 238 -5.36 24.11 10.70
C TYR A 238 -6.26 25.30 10.34
N PRO A 239 -5.70 26.48 10.01
CA PRO A 239 -6.46 27.74 9.96
C PRO A 239 -7.25 27.96 8.66
N TYR A 240 -7.11 27.08 7.66
CA TYR A 240 -7.75 27.23 6.36
C TYR A 240 -8.75 26.10 6.10
N LYS A 241 -9.56 26.24 5.06
CA LYS A 241 -10.63 25.27 4.75
C LYS A 241 -10.06 23.89 4.42
N VAL A 242 -10.56 22.86 5.10
CA VAL A 242 -10.25 21.44 4.86
C VAL A 242 -11.54 20.67 4.66
N GLU A 243 -11.54 19.73 3.73
CA GLU A 243 -12.66 18.83 3.50
C GLU A 243 -12.16 17.39 3.55
N PHE A 244 -12.73 16.59 4.45
CA PHE A 244 -12.37 15.18 4.63
C PHE A 244 -13.28 14.32 3.77
N LEU A 245 -12.72 13.68 2.76
CA LEU A 245 -13.47 13.03 1.70
C LEU A 245 -13.09 11.56 1.60
N LYS A 246 -14.05 10.73 1.20
CA LYS A 246 -13.73 9.38 0.72
C LYS A 246 -12.79 9.48 -0.47
N ASP A 247 -11.80 8.60 -0.50
CA ASP A 247 -10.83 8.57 -1.58
C ASP A 247 -11.48 8.35 -2.95
N GLN A 248 -10.96 9.08 -3.93
CA GLN A 248 -11.44 9.14 -5.30
C GLN A 248 -10.25 9.24 -6.27
N SER A 249 -10.50 8.97 -7.54
CA SER A 249 -9.52 9.25 -8.60
C SER A 249 -9.29 10.75 -8.76
N ASP A 250 -8.17 11.13 -9.37
CA ASP A 250 -7.86 12.54 -9.70
C ASP A 250 -8.99 13.18 -10.53
N ALA A 251 -9.52 12.44 -11.49
CA ALA A 251 -10.66 12.86 -12.30
C ALA A 251 -11.93 13.06 -11.45
N GLY A 252 -12.14 12.23 -10.43
CA GLY A 252 -13.25 12.37 -9.48
C GLY A 252 -13.13 13.64 -8.64
N PHE A 253 -11.96 13.88 -8.02
CA PHE A 253 -11.71 15.10 -7.27
C PHE A 253 -11.81 16.35 -8.15
N TYR A 254 -11.26 16.31 -9.36
CA TYR A 254 -11.35 17.41 -10.34
C TYR A 254 -12.79 17.72 -10.72
N LYS A 255 -13.60 16.70 -11.05
CA LYS A 255 -15.04 16.85 -11.35
C LYS A 255 -15.81 17.50 -10.19
N ASN A 256 -15.43 17.16 -8.96
CA ASN A 256 -16.00 17.72 -7.73
C ASN A 256 -15.38 19.06 -7.31
N ARG A 257 -14.60 19.70 -8.20
CA ARG A 257 -13.98 21.02 -8.02
C ARG A 257 -12.94 21.12 -6.89
N TYR A 258 -12.39 19.99 -6.44
CA TYR A 258 -11.25 19.97 -5.52
C TYR A 258 -9.96 20.09 -6.32
N GLN A 259 -9.28 21.22 -6.18
CA GLN A 259 -8.04 21.49 -6.91
C GLN A 259 -6.81 20.89 -6.25
N TYR A 260 -6.82 20.76 -4.93
CA TYR A 260 -5.67 20.31 -4.13
C TYR A 260 -6.10 19.16 -3.23
N VAL A 261 -5.43 18.02 -3.38
CA VAL A 261 -5.73 16.80 -2.63
C VAL A 261 -4.49 16.40 -1.83
N LEU A 262 -4.65 16.22 -0.51
CA LEU A 262 -3.65 15.60 0.34
C LEU A 262 -3.66 14.09 0.11
N ARG A 263 -2.50 13.56 -0.21
CA ARG A 263 -2.26 12.14 -0.45
C ARG A 263 -1.05 11.68 0.36
N TYR A 264 -0.86 10.37 0.42
CA TYR A 264 0.30 9.75 1.04
C TYR A 264 0.86 8.63 0.19
N ALA A 265 2.11 8.31 0.46
CA ALA A 265 2.79 7.13 -0.04
C ALA A 265 3.63 6.51 1.08
N TYR A 266 3.73 5.19 1.06
CA TYR A 266 4.38 4.35 2.06
C TYR A 266 5.16 3.25 1.34
N MET A 267 6.47 3.39 1.31
CA MET A 267 7.39 2.52 0.60
C MET A 267 8.81 2.72 1.17
N PRO A 268 9.81 1.91 0.79
CA PRO A 268 11.21 2.15 1.17
C PRO A 268 11.62 3.60 0.88
N GLY A 269 12.39 4.21 1.77
CA GLY A 269 12.71 5.63 1.71
C GLY A 269 13.37 6.07 0.39
N GLU A 270 14.21 5.21 -0.19
CA GLU A 270 14.88 5.46 -1.48
C GLU A 270 13.90 5.45 -2.66
N GLU A 271 13.04 4.43 -2.72
CA GLU A 271 11.93 4.34 -3.70
C GLU A 271 11.01 5.55 -3.57
N LEU A 272 10.62 5.92 -2.35
CA LEU A 272 9.68 7.02 -2.09
C LEU A 272 10.20 8.36 -2.59
N ARG A 273 11.47 8.64 -2.32
CA ARG A 273 12.13 9.86 -2.78
C ARG A 273 12.21 9.89 -4.31
N THR A 274 12.55 8.78 -4.94
CA THR A 274 12.57 8.65 -6.41
C THR A 274 11.18 8.89 -7.00
N ALA A 275 10.17 8.23 -6.44
CA ALA A 275 8.78 8.29 -6.87
C ALA A 275 8.16 9.70 -6.74
N LEU A 276 8.66 10.50 -5.78
CA LEU A 276 8.30 11.90 -5.56
C LEU A 276 9.22 12.89 -6.29
N GLY A 277 10.22 12.43 -7.05
CA GLY A 277 11.10 13.29 -7.84
C GLY A 277 12.13 14.08 -7.01
N TYR A 278 12.56 13.55 -5.86
CA TYR A 278 13.72 14.09 -5.14
C TYR A 278 15.02 13.61 -5.79
N LYS A 279 16.03 14.47 -5.84
CA LYS A 279 17.39 14.06 -6.22
C LYS A 279 17.95 13.13 -5.15
N LEU A 280 18.53 12.02 -5.59
CA LEU A 280 19.22 11.06 -4.74
C LEU A 280 20.72 11.22 -4.87
N ASP A 281 21.40 11.03 -3.75
CA ASP A 281 22.83 10.76 -3.71
C ASP A 281 23.01 9.25 -3.52
N PRO A 282 23.59 8.54 -4.51
CA PRO A 282 23.80 7.10 -4.43
C PRO A 282 24.68 6.67 -3.25
N SER A 283 25.60 7.53 -2.81
CA SER A 283 26.57 7.22 -1.76
C SER A 283 26.00 7.27 -0.34
N GLN A 284 24.84 7.90 -0.15
CA GLN A 284 24.20 7.97 1.16
C GLN A 284 23.74 6.57 1.59
N THR A 285 23.75 6.27 2.89
CA THR A 285 23.14 5.03 3.45
C THR A 285 21.96 5.34 4.36
N GLN A 286 21.75 6.63 4.64
CA GLN A 286 20.66 7.15 5.45
C GLN A 286 20.15 8.44 4.81
N TYR A 287 18.88 8.75 5.05
CA TYR A 287 18.29 10.03 4.67
C TYR A 287 17.92 10.85 5.89
N ILE A 288 17.90 12.16 5.69
CA ILE A 288 17.47 13.12 6.69
C ILE A 288 16.01 13.49 6.44
N SER A 289 15.19 13.25 7.45
CA SER A 289 13.84 13.79 7.58
C SER A 289 13.86 15.02 8.49
N THR A 290 13.08 16.04 8.13
CA THR A 290 12.89 17.25 8.95
C THR A 290 11.66 17.06 9.81
N VAL A 291 11.84 17.13 11.12
CA VAL A 291 10.78 16.96 12.11
C VAL A 291 10.61 18.28 12.87
N PRO A 292 9.38 18.78 13.07
CA PRO A 292 9.13 19.93 13.92
C PRO A 292 9.12 19.49 15.39
N VAL A 293 9.98 20.10 16.21
CA VAL A 293 10.05 19.89 17.67
C VAL A 293 10.02 21.25 18.34
N ASP A 294 9.02 21.49 19.19
CA ASP A 294 8.83 22.75 19.94
C ASP A 294 8.91 24.02 19.09
N GLY A 295 8.31 23.98 17.88
CA GLY A 295 8.33 25.09 16.93
C GLY A 295 9.65 25.25 16.16
N ASN A 296 10.69 24.51 16.52
CA ASN A 296 11.95 24.42 15.81
C ASN A 296 11.97 23.23 14.83
N ARG A 297 12.95 23.23 13.93
CA ARG A 297 13.19 22.11 12.99
C ARG A 297 14.36 21.29 13.48
N THR A 298 14.16 20.00 13.64
CA THR A 298 15.21 19.02 13.95
C THR A 298 15.36 18.04 12.80
N LEU A 299 16.53 17.41 12.73
CA LEU A 299 16.87 16.44 11.70
C LEU A 299 16.79 15.04 12.32
N LYS A 300 16.01 14.16 11.69
CA LYS A 300 15.85 12.76 12.06
C LYS A 300 16.41 11.87 10.96
N THR A 301 17.30 10.98 11.33
CA THR A 301 17.90 10.03 10.41
C THR A 301 16.98 8.83 10.18
N LEU A 302 16.79 8.46 8.92
CA LEU A 302 16.01 7.30 8.48
C LEU A 302 16.88 6.42 7.60
N ASP A 303 16.79 5.11 7.81
CA ASP A 303 17.42 4.11 6.94
C ASP A 303 16.80 4.16 5.54
N LYS A 304 17.62 4.05 4.48
CA LYS A 304 17.16 4.09 3.07
C LYS A 304 16.16 2.99 2.72
N GLN A 305 16.39 1.78 3.24
CA GLN A 305 15.60 0.58 2.91
C GLN A 305 14.38 0.43 3.81
N LYS A 306 14.37 1.14 4.94
CA LYS A 306 13.21 1.13 5.83
C LYS A 306 12.03 1.87 5.20
N LYS A 307 10.86 1.24 5.29
CA LYS A 307 9.59 1.80 4.81
C LYS A 307 9.18 2.99 5.67
N VAL A 308 8.74 4.06 5.01
CA VAL A 308 8.35 5.33 5.64
C VAL A 308 7.13 5.93 4.94
N TYR A 309 6.31 6.65 5.69
CA TYR A 309 5.18 7.43 5.20
C TYR A 309 5.66 8.83 4.80
N LYS A 310 5.16 9.33 3.66
CA LYS A 310 5.31 10.73 3.25
C LYS A 310 3.99 11.23 2.70
N PHE A 311 3.54 12.37 3.22
CA PHE A 311 2.38 13.08 2.69
C PHE A 311 2.80 14.10 1.64
N TYR A 312 1.92 14.36 0.68
CA TYR A 312 2.13 15.34 -0.37
C TYR A 312 0.78 15.87 -0.86
N ILE A 313 0.79 17.08 -1.43
CA ILE A 313 -0.39 17.64 -2.08
C ILE A 313 -0.26 17.45 -3.58
N GLN A 314 -1.31 16.93 -4.19
CA GLN A 314 -1.41 16.83 -5.64
C GLN A 314 -2.42 17.83 -6.16
N LYS A 315 -2.09 18.51 -7.26
CA LYS A 315 -3.02 19.37 -7.98
C LYS A 315 -3.76 18.56 -9.03
N THR A 316 -5.08 18.50 -8.93
CA THR A 316 -5.91 17.59 -9.75
C THR A 316 -5.96 17.96 -11.23
N ALA A 317 -5.79 19.24 -11.56
CA ALA A 317 -5.93 19.73 -12.94
C ALA A 317 -4.81 19.25 -13.89
N ASN A 318 -3.58 19.06 -13.39
CA ASN A 318 -2.42 18.71 -14.21
C ASN A 318 -1.49 17.66 -13.54
N GLY A 319 -1.84 17.21 -12.33
CA GLY A 319 -1.08 16.24 -11.57
C GLY A 319 0.23 16.79 -11.02
N ASP A 320 0.35 18.11 -10.82
CA ASP A 320 1.51 18.70 -10.14
C ASP A 320 1.62 18.19 -8.71
N LEU A 321 2.85 18.00 -8.25
CA LEU A 321 3.18 17.49 -6.93
C LEU A 321 3.79 18.59 -6.07
N TYR A 322 3.23 18.78 -4.89
CA TYR A 322 3.74 19.69 -3.86
C TYR A 322 4.12 18.88 -2.63
N ALA A 323 5.41 18.53 -2.52
CA ALA A 323 5.92 17.70 -1.44
C ALA A 323 6.52 18.52 -0.28
N GLY A 324 6.58 19.84 -0.41
CA GLY A 324 7.25 20.71 0.56
C GLY A 324 8.76 20.83 0.29
N ARG A 325 9.40 21.84 0.89
CA ARG A 325 10.84 22.09 0.72
C ARG A 325 11.70 21.03 1.40
N TYR A 326 11.22 20.50 2.51
CA TYR A 326 11.92 19.52 3.32
C TYR A 326 11.35 18.14 3.05
N TYR A 327 12.21 17.12 3.13
CA TYR A 327 11.74 15.75 3.23
C TYR A 327 11.33 15.53 4.69
N ASP A 328 10.07 15.22 4.93
CA ASP A 328 9.42 15.20 6.26
C ASP A 328 8.70 13.86 6.51
N ALA A 329 9.25 12.78 5.95
CA ALA A 329 8.74 11.43 6.10
C ALA A 329 8.97 10.86 7.51
N ASP A 330 8.17 9.87 7.93
CA ASP A 330 8.38 9.15 9.19
C ASP A 330 7.92 7.69 9.11
N LYS A 331 8.24 6.88 10.12
CA LYS A 331 7.89 5.46 10.21
C LYS A 331 6.39 5.25 10.44
N THR A 332 5.72 6.18 11.12
CA THR A 332 4.27 6.16 11.36
C THR A 332 3.57 7.18 10.47
N TRP A 333 2.31 6.93 10.14
CA TRP A 333 1.55 7.85 9.29
C TRP A 333 1.15 9.10 10.07
N GLU A 334 0.93 8.98 11.38
CA GLU A 334 0.60 10.06 12.30
C GLU A 334 1.74 11.08 12.36
N ASP A 335 2.97 10.61 12.60
CA ASP A 335 4.15 11.49 12.69
C ASP A 335 4.42 12.15 11.33
N ALA A 336 4.35 11.38 10.24
CA ALA A 336 4.54 11.92 8.89
C ALA A 336 3.49 12.99 8.54
N LEU A 337 2.22 12.78 8.92
CA LEU A 337 1.15 13.75 8.70
C LEU A 337 1.35 15.01 9.54
N TYR A 338 1.71 14.84 10.82
CA TYR A 338 1.98 15.94 11.73
C TYR A 338 3.16 16.79 11.24
N ASN A 339 4.25 16.15 10.81
CA ASN A 339 5.42 16.82 10.26
C ASN A 339 5.03 17.65 9.03
N PHE A 340 4.31 17.04 8.08
CA PHE A 340 3.83 17.69 6.87
C PHE A 340 2.95 18.91 7.16
N LYS A 341 1.91 18.74 7.98
CA LYS A 341 0.98 19.81 8.34
C LYS A 341 1.71 20.97 9.01
N THR A 342 2.57 20.68 9.99
CA THR A 342 3.25 21.69 10.80
C THR A 342 4.25 22.49 9.96
N LEU A 343 5.03 21.82 9.09
CA LEU A 343 5.95 22.51 8.18
C LEU A 343 5.20 23.33 7.12
N MET A 344 4.06 22.84 6.64
CA MET A 344 3.17 23.60 5.76
C MET A 344 2.65 24.88 6.43
N MET A 345 2.12 24.76 7.66
CA MET A 345 1.62 25.92 8.42
C MET A 345 2.73 26.93 8.71
N ALA A 346 3.94 26.46 9.06
CA ALA A 346 5.09 27.34 9.26
C ALA A 346 5.49 28.09 7.97
N GLN A 347 5.33 27.46 6.79
CA GLN A 347 5.57 28.15 5.51
C GLN A 347 4.50 29.21 5.23
N PHE A 348 3.24 28.97 5.61
CA PHE A 348 2.14 29.91 5.36
C PHE A 348 2.15 31.16 6.25
N LYS A 349 2.82 31.10 7.41
CA LYS A 349 3.02 32.26 8.30
C LYS A 349 4.13 33.21 7.83
N LYS A 350 5.01 32.74 6.95
CA LYS A 350 5.99 33.57 6.23
C LYS A 350 5.34 34.18 5.00
#